data_AF-A0A1B8HMM7-F1
#
_entry.id   AF-A0A1B8HMM7-F1
#
_cell.length_a   1.000
_cell.length_b   1.000
_cell.length_c   1.000
_cell.angle_alpha   90.00
_cell.angle_beta   90.00
_cell.angle_gamma   90.00
#
_symmetry.space_group_name_H-M   'P 1'
#
loop_
_entity.id
_entity.type
_entity.pdbx_description
1 polymer ?
#
loop_
_entity_poly.entity_id
_entity_poly.type
_entity_poly.pdbx_seq_one_letter_code
_entity_poly.pdbx_strand_id
1 'polypeptide(L)' 'MTEASAWLLEDRREYIQRVIVKKLVDGLADMQKWSPECATEPGSTELKQMYTDGLAFFTEKGFNAHGQN' A
#
# COMPACT_ATOMS: atom_id res chain seq x y z
N MET A 1 -21.48 18.59 3.44
CA MET A 1 -20.08 18.16 3.22
C MET A 1 -19.66 18.78 1.90
N THR A 2 -18.63 19.62 1.88
CA THR A 2 -18.04 20.10 0.62
C THR A 2 -17.16 19.00 0.06
N GLU A 3 -17.49 18.53 -1.14
CA GLU A 3 -16.67 17.56 -1.87
C GLU A 3 -15.33 18.19 -2.25
N ALA A 4 -14.26 17.39 -2.19
CA ALA A 4 -12.94 17.81 -2.65
C ALA A 4 -12.97 18.07 -4.17
N SER A 5 -12.22 19.06 -4.62
CA SER A 5 -12.05 19.33 -6.05
C SER A 5 -11.40 18.15 -6.77
N ALA A 6 -11.78 17.94 -8.04
CA ALA A 6 -11.29 16.83 -8.86
C ALA A 6 -9.75 16.74 -8.93
N TRP A 7 -9.07 17.89 -9.06
CA TRP A 7 -7.60 17.96 -9.08
C TRP A 7 -6.97 17.49 -7.75
N LEU A 8 -7.61 17.78 -6.61
CA LEU A 8 -7.10 17.36 -5.30
C LEU A 8 -7.27 15.84 -5.11
N LEU A 9 -8.32 15.26 -5.69
CA LEU A 9 -8.54 13.81 -5.71
C LEU A 9 -7.53 13.10 -6.63
N GLU A 10 -7.18 13.72 -7.76
CA GLU A 10 -6.18 13.21 -8.70
C GLU A 10 -4.75 13.27 -8.12
N ASP A 11 -4.33 14.41 -7.57
CA ASP A 11 -3.03 14.55 -6.89
C ASP A 11 -2.88 13.54 -5.74
N ARG A 12 -3.95 13.32 -4.95
CA ARG A 12 -3.96 12.31 -3.90
C ARG A 12 -3.83 10.90 -4.45
N ARG A 13 -4.52 10.60 -5.56
CA ARG A 13 -4.42 9.30 -6.23
C ARG A 13 -3.00 9.05 -6.73
N GLU A 14 -2.40 10.04 -7.38
CA GLU A 14 -1.03 9.98 -7.87
C GLU A 14 -0.03 9.77 -6.73
N TYR A 15 -0.18 10.50 -5.62
CA TYR A 15 0.66 10.32 -4.43
C TYR A 15 0.55 8.91 -3.85
N ILE A 16 -0.68 8.39 -3.68
CA ILE A 16 -0.89 7.03 -3.16
C ILE A 16 -0.23 6.00 -4.09
N GLN A 17 -0.42 6.11 -5.41
CA GLN A 17 0.16 5.17 -6.37
C GLN A 17 1.69 5.26 -6.44
N ARG A 18 2.25 6.47 -6.51
CA ARG A 18 3.69 6.64 -6.73
C ARG A 18 4.53 6.50 -5.48
N VAL A 19 3.99 6.87 -4.32
CA VAL A 19 4.76 6.92 -3.08
C VAL A 19 4.39 5.74 -2.18
N ILE A 20 3.10 5.55 -1.89
CA ILE A 20 2.67 4.56 -0.91
C ILE A 20 2.77 3.14 -1.49
N VAL A 21 2.14 2.89 -2.64
CA VAL A 21 2.18 1.57 -3.30
C VAL A 21 3.63 1.19 -3.64
N LYS A 22 4.42 2.14 -4.17
CA LYS A 22 5.83 1.89 -4.46
C LYS A 22 6.61 1.47 -3.21
N LYS A 23 6.48 2.18 -2.10
CA LYS A 23 7.18 1.85 -0.84
C LYS A 23 6.80 0.46 -0.33
N LEU A 24 5.53 0.08 -0.46
CA LEU A 24 5.04 -1.24 -0.05
C LEU A 24 5.61 -2.35 -0.94
N VAL A 25 5.62 -2.16 -2.25
CA VAL A 25 6.20 -3.12 -3.21
C VAL A 25 7.70 -3.27 -2.99
N ASP A 26 8.44 -2.16 -2.91
CA ASP A 26 9.88 -2.18 -2.70
C ASP A 26 10.23 -2.84 -1.36
N GLY A 27 9.50 -2.53 -0.30
CA GLY A 27 9.69 -3.15 1.02
C GLY A 27 9.44 -4.66 1.01
N LEU A 28 8.39 -5.14 0.34
CA LEU A 28 8.13 -6.58 0.22
C LEU A 28 9.23 -7.28 -0.59
N ALA A 29 9.75 -6.65 -1.65
CA ALA A 29 10.85 -7.18 -2.44
C ALA A 29 12.16 -7.26 -1.62
N ASP A 30 12.39 -6.32 -0.71
CA ASP A 30 13.53 -6.38 0.21
C ASP A 30 13.34 -7.45 1.29
N MET A 31 12.12 -7.63 1.81
CA MET A 31 11.78 -8.70 2.76
C MET A 31 11.97 -10.11 2.19
N GLN A 32 11.80 -10.28 0.87
CA GLN A 32 12.08 -11.56 0.20
C GLN A 32 13.56 -11.96 0.24
N LYS A 33 14.46 -10.99 0.48
CA LYS A 33 15.91 -11.21 0.56
C LYS A 33 16.39 -11.46 1.99
N TRP A 34 15.51 -11.38 2.98
CA TRP A 34 15.85 -11.63 4.37
C TRP A 34 16.30 -13.08 4.57
N SER A 35 17.22 -13.28 5.54
CA SER A 35 17.63 -14.62 5.92
C SER A 35 16.44 -15.39 6.51
N PRO A 36 16.45 -16.74 6.46
CA PRO A 36 15.36 -17.55 7.02
C PRO A 36 15.08 -17.23 8.49
N GLU A 37 16.14 -17.02 9.29
CA GLU A 37 16.02 -16.70 10.72
C GLU A 37 15.27 -15.38 10.90
N CYS A 38 15.69 -14.34 10.17
CA CYS A 38 15.06 -13.03 10.20
C CYS A 38 13.62 -13.08 9.68
N ALA A 39 13.33 -13.84 8.63
CA ALA A 39 11.99 -13.95 8.06
C ALA A 39 10.98 -14.65 8.99
N THR A 40 11.45 -15.51 9.89
CA THR A 40 10.60 -16.23 10.85
C THR A 40 10.40 -15.52 12.19
N GLU A 41 11.16 -14.45 12.44
CA GLU A 41 10.94 -13.64 13.65
C GLU A 41 9.50 -13.10 13.68
N PRO A 42 8.82 -13.13 14.83
CA PRO A 42 7.42 -12.69 14.92
C PRO A 42 7.19 -11.27 14.38
N GLY A 43 8.09 -10.33 14.71
CA GLY A 43 8.00 -8.95 14.23
C GLY A 43 8.22 -8.82 12.72
N SER A 44 9.06 -9.66 12.13
CA SER A 44 9.27 -9.72 10.68
C SER A 44 8.03 -10.26 9.96
N THR A 45 7.39 -11.28 10.53
CA THR A 45 6.15 -11.85 10.01
C THR A 45 5.02 -10.83 10.06
N GLU A 46 4.86 -10.15 11.20
CA GLU A 46 3.87 -9.07 11.37
C GLU A 46 4.11 -7.93 10.38
N LEU A 47 5.35 -7.47 10.25
CA LEU A 47 5.71 -6.40 9.32
C LEU A 47 5.42 -6.77 7.86
N LYS A 48 5.74 -8.00 7.46
CA LYS A 48 5.43 -8.51 6.10
C LYS A 48 3.92 -8.58 5.87
N GLN A 49 3.15 -9.01 6.87
CA GLN A 49 1.70 -9.04 6.80
C GLN A 49 1.13 -7.62 6.63
N MET A 50 1.59 -6.66 7.43
CA MET A 50 1.17 -5.25 7.33
C MET A 50 1.44 -4.65 5.94
N TYR A 51 2.61 -4.95 5.35
CA TYR A 51 2.93 -4.48 4.00
C TYR A 51 2.04 -5.13 2.94
N THR A 52 1.74 -6.41 3.10
CA THR A 52 0.84 -7.16 2.20
C THR A 52 -0.59 -6.61 2.26
N ASP A 53 -1.12 -6.43 3.46
CA ASP A 53 -2.47 -5.89 3.69
C ASP A 53 -2.59 -4.44 3.21
N GLY A 54 -1.58 -3.62 3.48
CA GLY A 54 -1.51 -2.25 2.99
C GLY A 54 -1.50 -2.19 1.47
N LEU A 55 -0.73 -3.07 0.81
CA LEU A 55 -0.67 -3.12 -0.65
C LEU A 55 -2.04 -3.47 -1.23
N ALA A 56 -2.67 -4.54 -0.74
CA ALA A 56 -4.01 -4.95 -1.17
C ALA A 56 -5.07 -3.85 -0.92
N PHE A 57 -5.00 -3.15 0.20
CA PHE A 57 -5.89 -2.03 0.49
C PHE A 57 -5.77 -0.92 -0.57
N PHE A 58 -4.55 -0.48 -0.89
CA PHE A 58 -4.36 0.63 -1.81
C PHE A 58 -4.54 0.23 -3.29
N THR A 59 -4.32 -1.04 -3.67
CA THR A 59 -4.47 -1.48 -5.06
C THR A 59 -5.86 -2.03 -5.38
N GLU A 60 -6.47 -2.82 -4.49
CA GLU A 60 -7.75 -3.49 -4.75
C GLU A 60 -8.95 -2.68 -4.23
N LYS A 61 -8.82 -2.05 -3.06
CA LYS A 61 -9.92 -1.32 -2.39
C LYS A 61 -9.85 0.19 -2.58
N GLY A 62 -8.67 0.76 -2.84
CA GLY A 62 -8.40 2.19 -2.73
C GLY A 62 -8.82 3.07 -3.91
N PHE A 63 -9.07 2.48 -5.09
CA PHE A 63 -9.25 3.28 -6.32
C PHE A 63 -10.58 3.07 -7.06
N ASN A 64 -11.27 1.96 -6.83
CA ASN A 64 -12.51 1.59 -7.55
C ASN A 64 -13.79 2.04 -6.85
N ALA A 65 -13.72 2.58 -5.62
CA ALA A 65 -14.90 2.94 -4.83
C ALA A 65 -15.51 4.32 -5.18
N HIS A 66 -14.92 5.10 -6.09
CA HIS A 66 -15.46 6.40 -6.54
C HIS A 66 -15.94 6.40 -8.00
N GLY A 67 -16.57 5.31 -8.44
CA GLY A 67 -17.21 5.21 -9.75
C GLY A 67 -18.62 4.62 -9.75
N GLN A 68 -19.18 4.31 -8.58
CA GLN A 68 -20.54 3.76 -8.45
C GLN A 68 -21.23 4.36 -7.21
N ASN A 69 -21.74 5.58 -7.37
CA ASN A 69 -23.06 6.07 -6.92
C ASN A 69 -23.09 7.59 -7.02
#